data_AF-A0A962MFC7-F1
#
_entry.id   AF-A0A962MFC7-F1
#
_cell.length_a   1.000
_cell.length_b   1.000
_cell.length_c   1.000
_cell.angle_alpha   90.00
_cell.angle_beta   90.00
_cell.angle_gamma   90.00
#
_symmetry.space_group_name_H-M   'P 1'
#
loop_
_entity.id
_entity.type
_entity.pdbx_description
1 polymer ?
#
loop_
_entity_poly.entity_id
_entity_poly.type
_entity_poly.pdbx_seq_one_letter_code
_entity_poly.pdbx_strand_id
1 'polypeptide(L)'
;MRSLLKPDTGKLQARATFHDQMASLFNMDEMHQICFDLDVRFDALPGKTVGEKARELYLFMERRGDLYRLVRVCQQERPSANWTIT
;
A
#
# COMPACT_ATOMS: atom_id res chain seq x y z
N MET A 1 0.18 -37.70 1.83
CA MET A 1 -0.37 -36.85 0.76
C MET A 1 -0.29 -35.40 1.18
N ARG A 2 0.72 -34.66 0.70
CA ARG A 2 0.96 -33.26 1.08
C ARG A 2 0.14 -32.39 0.13
N SER A 3 -1.01 -31.90 0.59
CA SER A 3 -1.85 -31.00 -0.19
C SER A 3 -1.04 -29.73 -0.46
N LEU A 4 -0.65 -29.52 -1.72
CA LEU A 4 -0.09 -28.26 -2.19
C LEU A 4 -1.20 -27.23 -2.09
N LEU A 5 -1.26 -26.52 -0.96
CA LEU A 5 -1.90 -25.22 -0.90
C LEU A 5 -1.20 -24.34 -1.93
N LYS A 6 -1.75 -24.31 -3.14
CA LYS A 6 -1.42 -23.27 -4.12
C LYS A 6 -1.68 -21.96 -3.38
N PRO A 7 -0.69 -21.04 -3.30
CA PRO A 7 -0.94 -19.75 -2.69
C PRO A 7 -2.16 -19.13 -3.39
N ASP A 8 -3.08 -18.55 -2.62
CA ASP A 8 -4.26 -17.86 -3.13
C ASP A 8 -3.79 -16.67 -3.98
N THR A 9 -3.55 -16.94 -5.27
CA THR A 9 -2.93 -16.00 -6.21
C THR A 9 -3.81 -14.78 -6.45
N GLY A 10 -5.11 -14.85 -6.12
CA GLY A 10 -6.03 -13.71 -6.16
C GLY A 10 -5.68 -12.65 -5.12
N LYS A 11 -5.37 -13.06 -3.88
CA LYS A 11 -4.89 -12.14 -2.83
C LYS A 11 -3.51 -11.55 -3.15
N LEU A 12 -2.65 -12.29 -3.83
CA LEU A 12 -1.32 -11.80 -4.24
C LEU A 12 -1.38 -10.79 -5.39
N GLN A 13 -2.26 -11.01 -6.39
CA GLN A 13 -2.48 -10.06 -7.49
C GLN A 13 -3.12 -8.75 -7.01
N ALA A 14 -4.04 -8.81 -6.03
CA ALA A 14 -4.66 -7.64 -5.41
C ALA A 14 -3.68 -6.79 -4.57
N ARG A 15 -2.78 -7.46 -3.83
CA ARG A 15 -1.71 -6.79 -3.07
C ARG A 15 -0.71 -6.06 -3.96
N ALA A 16 -0.35 -6.67 -5.09
CA ALA A 16 0.52 -6.05 -6.09
C ALA A 16 -0.14 -4.77 -6.65
N THR A 17 -1.43 -4.86 -7.00
CA THR A 17 -2.15 -3.74 -7.63
C THR A 17 -2.27 -2.51 -6.74
N PHE A 18 -2.46 -2.64 -5.43
CA PHE A 18 -2.67 -1.45 -4.59
C PHE A 18 -1.43 -0.56 -4.46
N HIS A 19 -0.26 -1.11 -4.16
CA HIS A 19 0.95 -0.28 -4.02
C HIS A 19 1.49 0.19 -5.38
N ASP A 20 1.27 -0.58 -6.46
CA ASP A 20 1.56 -0.10 -7.82
C ASP A 20 0.67 1.09 -8.20
N GLN A 21 -0.61 1.08 -7.81
CA GLN A 21 -1.50 2.23 -7.97
C GLN A 21 -0.99 3.45 -7.21
N MET A 22 -0.59 3.26 -5.95
CA MET A 22 0.01 4.35 -5.16
C MET A 22 1.28 4.89 -5.84
N ALA A 23 2.17 4.01 -6.28
CA ALA A 23 3.41 4.39 -6.95
C ALA A 23 3.20 5.16 -8.25
N SER A 24 2.06 4.92 -8.91
CA SER A 24 1.70 5.56 -10.18
C SER A 24 0.94 6.88 -10.00
N LEU A 25 0.25 7.06 -8.87
CA LEU A 25 -0.67 8.18 -8.63
C LEU A 25 -0.12 9.23 -7.65
N PHE A 26 0.92 8.89 -6.90
CA PHE A 26 1.56 9.76 -5.93
C PHE A 26 3.04 9.96 -6.25
N ASN A 27 3.53 11.17 -6.00
CA ASN A 27 4.95 11.47 -6.01
C ASN A 27 5.56 11.28 -4.60
N MET A 28 6.86 11.56 -4.46
CA MET A 28 7.58 11.34 -3.20
C MET A 28 7.09 12.23 -2.05
N ASP A 29 6.80 13.50 -2.32
CA ASP A 29 6.34 14.45 -1.31
C ASP A 29 4.93 14.07 -0.83
N GLU A 30 4.06 13.64 -1.76
CA GLU A 30 2.72 13.13 -1.43
C GLU A 30 2.79 11.83 -0.61
N MET A 31 3.73 10.93 -0.92
CA MET A 31 3.97 9.75 -0.10
C MET A 31 4.44 10.10 1.32
N HIS A 32 5.24 11.16 1.46
CA HIS A 32 5.65 11.68 2.77
C HIS A 32 4.45 12.23 3.54
N GLN A 33 3.56 12.98 2.87
CA GLN A 33 2.34 13.51 3.48
C GLN A 33 1.39 12.38 3.92
N ILE A 34 1.16 11.38 3.08
CA ILE A 34 0.34 10.21 3.43
C ILE A 34 0.92 9.50 4.66
N CYS A 35 2.24 9.34 4.74
CA CYS A 35 2.87 8.76 5.92
C CYS A 35 2.62 9.62 7.17
N PHE A 36 2.72 10.94 7.06
CA PHE A 36 2.41 11.86 8.16
C PHE A 36 0.96 11.71 8.64
N ASP A 37 -0.01 11.69 7.73
CA ASP A 37 -1.44 11.57 8.06
C ASP A 37 -1.78 10.22 8.73
N LEU A 38 -0.99 9.18 8.44
CA LEU A 38 -1.13 7.84 9.01
C LEU A 38 -0.28 7.62 10.28
N ASP A 39 0.39 8.65 10.79
CA ASP A 39 1.34 8.57 11.90
C ASP A 39 2.44 7.51 11.67
N VAL A 40 2.92 7.43 10.41
CA VAL A 40 4.02 6.58 9.99
C VAL A 40 5.25 7.44 9.72
N ARG A 41 6.38 7.08 10.32
CA ARG A 41 7.65 7.78 10.08
C ARG A 41 8.18 7.37 8.70
N PHE A 42 8.08 8.26 7.71
CA PHE A 42 8.47 8.01 6.32
C PHE A 42 9.92 7.51 6.19
N ASP A 43 10.86 8.10 6.93
CA ASP A 43 12.28 7.72 6.92
C ASP A 43 12.55 6.31 7.49
N ALA A 44 11.63 5.76 8.28
CA ALA A 44 11.74 4.40 8.81
C ALA A 44 11.30 3.33 7.79
N LEU A 45 10.58 3.72 6.73
CA LEU A 45 10.22 2.81 5.64
C LEU A 45 11.47 2.52 4.78
N PRO A 46 11.81 1.26 4.49
CA PRO A 46 12.89 0.97 3.56
C PRO A 46 12.54 1.41 2.12
N GLY A 47 13.57 1.56 1.29
CA GLY A 47 13.44 2.00 -0.11
C GLY A 47 13.80 3.47 -0.33
N LYS A 48 14.03 3.81 -1.60
CA LYS A 48 14.39 5.17 -2.06
C LYS A 48 13.47 5.68 -3.16
N THR A 49 12.78 4.79 -3.85
CA THR A 49 11.81 5.14 -4.88
C THR A 49 10.39 5.17 -4.31
N VAL A 50 9.49 5.87 -5.02
CA VAL A 50 8.06 5.92 -4.64
C VAL A 50 7.47 4.51 -4.56
N GLY A 51 7.78 3.65 -5.53
CA GLY A 51 7.29 2.27 -5.56
C GLY A 51 7.75 1.44 -4.36
N GLU A 52 9.04 1.52 -4.00
CA GLU A 52 9.55 0.83 -2.81
C GLU A 52 8.88 1.37 -1.53
N LYS A 53 8.75 2.68 -1.39
CA LYS A 53 8.09 3.31 -0.23
C LYS A 53 6.61 2.95 -0.14
N ALA A 54 5.89 2.94 -1.27
CA ALA A 54 4.48 2.56 -1.34
C ALA A 54 4.27 1.10 -0.91
N ARG A 55 5.12 0.20 -1.41
CA ARG A 55 5.12 -1.21 -1.02
C ARG A 55 5.37 -1.37 0.47
N GLU A 56 6.38 -0.70 1.00
CA GLU A 56 6.74 -0.83 2.42
C GLU A 56 5.69 -0.21 3.34
N LEU A 57 5.08 0.91 2.96
CA LEU A 57 3.94 1.49 3.67
C LEU A 57 2.76 0.51 3.70
N TYR A 58 2.40 -0.06 2.55
CA TYR A 58 1.34 -1.07 2.46
C TYR A 58 1.59 -2.23 3.42
N LEU A 59 2.78 -2.85 3.36
CA LEU A 59 3.14 -3.98 4.20
C LEU A 59 3.19 -3.61 5.69
N PHE A 60 3.64 -2.39 6.01
CA PHE A 60 3.68 -1.89 7.38
C PHE A 60 2.26 -1.74 7.96
N MET A 61 1.34 -1.13 7.22
CA MET A 61 -0.05 -0.96 7.63
C MET A 61 -0.79 -2.30 7.73
N GLU A 62 -0.52 -3.21 6.79
CA GLU A 62 -1.08 -4.55 6.80
C GLU A 62 -0.65 -5.36 8.03
N ARG A 63 0.64 -5.34 8.39
CA ARG A 63 1.13 -6.03 9.60
C ARG A 63 0.49 -5.52 10.89
N ARG A 64 0.04 -4.26 10.91
CA ARG A 64 -0.64 -3.63 12.04
C ARG A 64 -2.16 -3.84 12.04
N GLY A 65 -2.72 -4.38 10.96
CA GLY A 65 -4.17 -4.48 10.78
C GLY A 65 -4.85 -3.15 10.43
N ASP A 66 -4.07 -2.13 10.06
CA ASP A 66 -4.55 -0.76 9.83
C ASP A 66 -4.69 -0.40 8.34
N LEU A 67 -4.69 -1.40 7.45
CA LEU A 67 -4.74 -1.17 6.00
C LEU A 67 -5.97 -0.33 5.57
N TYR A 68 -7.08 -0.43 6.28
CA TYR A 68 -8.29 0.37 6.04
C TYR A 68 -8.05 1.88 6.14
N ARG A 69 -7.13 2.33 7.02
CA ARG A 69 -6.79 3.76 7.15
C ARG A 69 -6.04 4.24 5.91
N LEU A 70 -5.08 3.46 5.43
CA LEU A 70 -4.33 3.77 4.22
C LEU A 70 -5.26 3.90 3.01
N VAL A 71 -6.17 2.93 2.85
CA VAL A 71 -7.18 2.98 1.79
C VAL A 71 -8.01 4.26 1.88
N ARG A 72 -8.50 4.62 3.07
CA ARG A 72 -9.33 5.82 3.24
C ARG A 72 -8.60 7.09 2.84
N VAL A 73 -7.33 7.23 3.24
CA VAL A 73 -6.50 8.38 2.82
C VAL A 73 -6.35 8.40 1.30
N CYS A 74 -6.00 7.27 0.68
CA CYS A 74 -5.90 7.15 -0.77
C CYS A 74 -7.19 7.53 -1.51
N GLN A 75 -8.36 7.10 -1.00
CA GLN A 75 -9.67 7.45 -1.55
C GLN A 75 -10.03 8.93 -1.38
N GLN A 76 -9.61 9.56 -0.27
CA GLN A 76 -9.83 10.99 -0.04
C GLN A 76 -8.97 11.85 -0.96
N GLU A 77 -7.69 11.48 -1.12
CA GLU A 77 -6.73 12.20 -1.96
C GLU A 77 -6.97 12.01 -3.46
N ARG A 78 -7.45 10.81 -3.86
CA ARG A 78 -7.74 10.46 -5.25
C ARG A 78 -9.11 9.77 -5.33
N PRO A 79 -10.22 10.52 -5.20
CA PRO A 79 -11.57 9.94 -5.20
C PRO A 79 -11.94 9.34 -6.56
N SER A 80 -11.34 9.83 -7.64
CA SER A 80 -11.58 9.34 -9.01
C SER A 80 -10.77 8.07 -9.35
N ALA A 81 -9.83 7.65 -8.50
CA ALA A 81 -9.03 6.45 -8.74
C ALA A 81 -9.77 5.20 -8.26
N ASN A 82 -9.64 4.11 -9.02
CA ASN A 82 -10.27 2.83 -8.67
C ASN A 82 -9.38 2.05 -7.67
N TRP A 83 -9.52 2.35 -6.38
CA TRP A 83 -8.81 1.68 -5.30
C TRP A 83 -9.38 0.28 -5.07
N THR A 84 -8.73 -0.75 -5.62
CA THR A 84 -9.15 -2.14 -5.44
C THR A 84 -8.51 -2.71 -4.18
N ILE A 85 -9.32 -2.97 -3.16
CA ILE A 85 -8.94 -3.68 -1.93
C ILE A 85 -9.59 -5.06 -2.03
N THR A 86 -8.84 -6.15 -1.88
CA THR A 86 -9.40 -7.51 -1.81
C THR A 86 -9.47 -7.99 -0.38
#